data_AF-A0A7S2YCN8-F1
#
_entry.id   AF-A0A7S2YCN8-F1
#
_cell.length_a   1.000
_cell.length_b   1.000
_cell.length_c   1.000
_cell.angle_alpha   90.00
_cell.angle_beta   90.00
_cell.angle_gamma   90.00
#
_symmetry.space_group_name_H-M   'P 1'
#
loop_
_entity.id
_entity.type
_entity.pdbx_description
1 polymer ?
#
loop_
_entity_poly.entity_id
_entity_poly.type
_entity_poly.pdbx_seq_one_letter_code
_entity_poly.pdbx_strand_id
1 'polypeptide(L)'
;VFSILLITVPSILMGMLPVYNTWGIASPILLVLLRMAQGLSVGGQLAGSYVLSIEQSSSRSRGFRGSVCDASSVGGFLLASAVTTITRSILSEDQVNEWGWRVPFLFSLILAPALYYIVSHTEESKLWSERSEQKDTEQMIREQDPVVHDTPAVVDLLSSPFRRRQLVGMIGVLSAVSSSFYTLFLWTPVYLSNLRGIMSEQEADLLNFFV
;
A
#
# COMPACT_ATOMS: atom_id res chain seq x y z
N VAL A 1 -1.90 -12.52 6.13
CA VAL A 1 -2.51 -11.96 7.36
C VAL A 1 -1.63 -10.89 8.01
N PHE A 2 -0.36 -11.16 8.34
CA PHE A 2 0.55 -10.19 8.98
C PHE A 2 0.67 -8.86 8.21
N SER A 3 0.79 -8.91 6.88
CA SER A 3 0.85 -7.70 6.05
C SER A 3 -0.42 -6.83 6.16
N ILE A 4 -1.60 -7.46 6.30
CA ILE A 4 -2.87 -6.72 6.45
C ILE A 4 -2.88 -5.99 7.79
N LEU A 5 -2.48 -6.65 8.87
CA LEU A 5 -2.38 -6.02 10.19
C LEU A 5 -1.40 -4.84 10.18
N LEU A 6 -0.25 -5.00 9.51
CA LEU A 6 0.74 -3.94 9.33
C LEU A 6 0.27 -2.78 8.45
N ILE A 7 -0.84 -2.92 7.73
CA ILE A 7 -1.44 -1.83 6.94
C ILE A 7 -2.61 -1.20 7.71
N THR A 8 -3.49 -2.03 8.27
CA THR A 8 -4.74 -1.58 8.90
C THR A 8 -4.51 -0.96 10.26
N VAL A 9 -3.63 -1.53 11.09
CA VAL A 9 -3.34 -0.99 12.42
C VAL A 9 -2.71 0.40 12.33
N PRO A 10 -1.68 0.65 11.51
CA PRO A 10 -1.15 2.01 11.36
C PRO A 10 -2.18 2.99 10.77
N SER A 11 -3.04 2.54 9.85
CA SER A 11 -4.09 3.39 9.26
C SER A 11 -5.09 3.89 10.30
N ILE A 12 -5.52 3.01 11.21
CA ILE A 12 -6.42 3.37 12.31
C ILE A 12 -5.70 4.29 13.32
N LEU A 13 -4.45 3.96 13.67
CA LEU A 13 -3.64 4.77 14.60
C LEU A 13 -3.41 6.20 14.08
N MET A 14 -3.26 6.39 12.76
CA MET A 14 -3.16 7.72 12.15
C MET A 14 -4.44 8.55 12.37
N GLY A 15 -5.63 7.95 12.29
CA GLY A 15 -6.89 8.64 12.56
C GLY A 15 -7.12 8.97 14.04
N MET A 16 -6.54 8.17 14.94
CA MET A 16 -6.61 8.39 16.39
C MET A 16 -5.52 9.35 16.91
N LEU A 17 -4.54 9.69 16.09
CA LEU A 17 -3.38 10.47 16.50
C LEU A 17 -3.80 11.85 17.07
N PRO A 18 -3.31 12.26 18.24
CA PRO A 18 -3.57 13.59 18.77
C PRO A 18 -2.94 14.68 17.88
N VAL A 19 -3.59 15.84 17.83
CA VAL A 19 -3.13 17.00 17.05
C VAL A 19 -1.80 17.54 17.60
N TYR A 20 -1.07 18.27 16.77
CA TYR A 20 0.21 18.88 17.15
C TYR A 20 0.12 19.71 18.44
N ASN A 21 -1.02 20.38 18.67
CA ASN A 21 -1.22 21.17 19.89
C ASN A 21 -1.16 20.35 21.19
N THR A 22 -1.42 19.03 21.14
CA THR A 22 -1.44 18.18 22.34
C THR A 22 -0.09 17.50 22.58
N TRP A 23 0.56 16.99 21.54
CA TRP A 23 1.77 16.14 21.64
C TRP A 23 3.02 16.76 20.99
N GLY A 24 2.91 17.97 20.43
CA GLY A 24 3.99 18.67 19.78
C GLY A 24 4.62 17.84 18.65
N ILE A 25 5.95 17.81 18.63
CA ILE A 25 6.72 17.12 17.58
C ILE A 25 6.59 15.59 17.61
N ALA A 26 6.09 15.00 18.70
CA ALA A 26 5.88 13.56 18.76
C ALA A 26 4.79 13.09 17.77
N SER A 27 3.77 13.92 17.50
CA SER A 27 2.73 13.61 16.52
C SER A 27 3.29 13.36 15.11
N PRO A 28 4.01 14.30 14.46
CA PRO A 28 4.54 14.05 13.12
C PRO A 28 5.57 12.92 13.09
N ILE A 29 6.39 12.73 14.13
CA ILE A 29 7.34 11.60 14.20
C ILE A 29 6.59 10.27 14.18
N LEU A 30 5.56 10.13 15.02
CA LEU A 30 4.77 8.91 15.08
C LEU A 30 4.03 8.68 13.76
N LEU A 31 3.49 9.74 13.15
CA LEU A 31 2.84 9.66 11.84
C LEU A 31 3.81 9.14 10.76
N VAL A 32 5.05 9.63 10.75
CA VAL A 32 6.10 9.15 9.83
C VAL A 32 6.42 7.67 10.09
N LEU A 33 6.58 7.25 11.34
CA LEU A 33 6.85 5.84 11.69
C LEU A 33 5.70 4.91 11.25
N LEU A 34 4.45 5.33 11.48
CA LEU A 34 3.26 4.60 11.03
C LEU A 34 3.22 4.49 9.50
N ARG A 35 3.55 5.58 8.79
CA ARG A 35 3.66 5.58 7.32
C ARG A 35 4.77 4.67 6.80
N MET A 36 5.92 4.62 7.48
CA MET A 36 7.01 3.72 7.12
C MET A 36 6.61 2.24 7.28
N ALA A 37 5.96 1.90 8.39
CA ALA A 37 5.48 0.54 8.65
C ALA A 37 4.46 0.10 7.58
N GLN A 38 3.52 0.98 7.22
CA GLN A 38 2.54 0.73 6.18
C GLN A 38 3.21 0.57 4.80
N GLY A 39 4.17 1.43 4.46
CA GLY A 39 4.89 1.38 3.18
C GLY A 39 5.68 0.09 2.99
N LEU A 40 6.36 -0.39 4.04
CA LEU A 40 7.08 -1.66 4.01
C LEU A 40 6.15 -2.86 3.73
N SER A 41 4.98 -2.84 4.37
CA SER A 41 3.99 -3.91 4.21
C SER A 41 3.36 -3.94 2.82
N VAL A 42 2.93 -2.76 2.33
CA VAL A 42 2.31 -2.63 1.00
C VAL A 42 3.29 -3.05 -0.10
N GLY A 43 4.56 -2.64 0.00
CA GLY A 43 5.58 -2.99 -1.00
C GLY A 43 5.79 -4.50 -1.16
N GLY A 44 5.84 -5.24 -0.05
CA GLY A 44 5.96 -6.70 -0.08
C GLY A 44 4.69 -7.40 -0.57
N GLN A 45 3.52 -6.89 -0.15
CA GLN A 45 2.23 -7.48 -0.53
C GLN A 45 1.94 -7.31 -2.02
N LEU A 46 2.13 -6.10 -2.57
CA LEU A 46 1.89 -5.82 -3.99
C LEU A 46 2.77 -6.72 -4.86
N ALA A 47 4.08 -6.76 -4.60
CA ALA A 47 5.01 -7.58 -5.38
C ALA A 47 4.64 -9.07 -5.36
N GLY A 48 4.28 -9.61 -4.19
CA GLY A 48 3.82 -11.00 -4.07
C GLY A 48 2.52 -11.27 -4.84
N SER A 49 1.54 -10.36 -4.76
CA SER A 49 0.26 -10.49 -5.45
C SER A 49 0.39 -10.47 -6.98
N TYR A 50 1.27 -9.65 -7.56
CA TYR A 50 1.51 -9.68 -9.01
C TYR A 50 2.10 -11.02 -9.46
N VAL A 51 3.09 -11.53 -8.73
CA VAL A 51 3.74 -12.80 -9.06
C VAL A 51 2.73 -13.94 -9.02
N LEU A 52 1.96 -14.03 -7.92
CA LEU A 52 0.94 -15.08 -7.75
C LEU A 52 -0.17 -14.97 -8.80
N SER A 53 -0.63 -13.75 -9.08
CA SER A 53 -1.63 -13.51 -10.12
C SER A 53 -1.15 -14.04 -11.47
N ILE A 54 0.11 -13.79 -11.82
CA ILE A 54 0.73 -14.24 -13.07
C ILE A 54 0.97 -15.75 -13.09
N GLU A 55 1.41 -16.35 -11.98
CA GLU A 55 1.65 -17.79 -11.87
C GLU A 55 0.37 -18.61 -11.99
N GLN A 56 -0.73 -18.13 -11.42
CA GLN A 56 -2.05 -18.75 -11.50
C GLN A 56 -2.77 -18.47 -12.83
N SER A 57 -2.19 -17.67 -13.73
CA SER A 57 -2.81 -17.26 -14.99
C SER A 57 -2.44 -18.18 -16.16
N SER A 58 -3.43 -18.54 -16.98
CA SER A 58 -3.15 -19.14 -18.30
C SER A 58 -2.45 -18.14 -19.22
N SER A 59 -1.60 -18.61 -20.15
CA SER A 59 -0.76 -17.73 -21.01
C SER A 59 -1.53 -16.64 -21.76
N ARG A 60 -2.82 -16.83 -22.01
CA ARG A 60 -3.71 -15.89 -22.71
C ARG A 60 -4.35 -14.85 -21.78
N SER A 61 -4.42 -15.10 -20.47
CA SER A 61 -5.10 -14.24 -19.49
C SER A 61 -4.17 -13.48 -18.54
N ARG A 62 -2.84 -13.68 -18.65
CA ARG A 62 -1.82 -13.01 -17.81
C ARG A 62 -1.96 -11.49 -17.81
N GLY A 63 -2.18 -10.87 -18.98
CA GLY A 63 -2.36 -9.42 -19.10
C GLY A 63 -3.62 -8.91 -18.42
N PHE A 64 -4.74 -9.61 -18.61
CA PHE A 64 -6.02 -9.23 -17.99
C PHE A 64 -5.97 -9.38 -16.46
N ARG A 65 -5.46 -10.50 -15.96
CA ARG A 65 -5.35 -10.75 -14.51
C ARG A 65 -4.35 -9.82 -13.83
N GLY A 66 -3.27 -9.44 -14.52
CA GLY A 66 -2.37 -8.37 -14.09
C GLY A 66 -3.07 -7.02 -14.00
N SER A 67 -3.83 -6.64 -15.03
CA SER A 67 -4.56 -5.36 -15.04
C SER A 67 -5.64 -5.26 -13.96
N VAL A 68 -6.21 -6.38 -13.51
CA VAL A 68 -7.18 -6.40 -12.40
C VAL A 68 -6.50 -6.01 -11.08
N CYS A 69 -5.23 -6.35 -10.87
CA CYS A 69 -4.46 -5.91 -9.70
C CYS A 69 -4.19 -4.39 -9.71
N ASP A 70 -3.93 -3.82 -10.88
CA ASP A 70 -3.78 -2.36 -11.02
C ASP A 70 -5.13 -1.66 -10.86
N ALA A 71 -6.19 -2.19 -11.49
CA ALA A 71 -7.53 -1.64 -11.43
C ALA A 71 -8.08 -1.62 -9.99
N SER A 72 -7.78 -2.62 -9.16
CA SER A 72 -8.18 -2.62 -7.75
C SER A 72 -7.45 -1.53 -6.94
N SER A 73 -6.19 -1.23 -7.28
CA SER A 73 -5.41 -0.15 -6.66
C SER A 73 -6.01 1.22 -6.99
N VAL A 74 -6.32 1.46 -8.27
CA VAL A 74 -7.02 2.68 -8.72
C VAL A 74 -8.40 2.78 -8.08
N GLY A 75 -9.16 1.68 -8.02
CA GLY A 75 -10.45 1.64 -7.34
C GLY A 75 -10.37 2.01 -5.86
N GLY A 76 -9.30 1.60 -5.17
CA GLY A 76 -9.03 2.02 -3.79
C GLY A 76 -8.78 3.52 -3.66
N PHE A 77 -8.01 4.12 -4.57
CA PHE A 77 -7.80 5.57 -4.60
C PHE A 77 -9.11 6.33 -4.87
N LEU A 78 -9.92 5.86 -5.82
CA LEU A 78 -11.23 6.46 -6.11
C LEU A 78 -12.17 6.40 -4.91
N LEU A 79 -12.21 5.27 -4.19
CA LEU A 79 -13.01 5.13 -2.97
C LEU A 79 -12.51 6.09 -1.88
N ALA A 80 -11.20 6.19 -1.68
CA ALA A 80 -10.61 7.11 -0.71
C ALA A 80 -10.92 8.58 -1.06
N SER A 81 -10.83 8.93 -2.35
CA SER A 81 -11.21 10.26 -2.85
C SER A 81 -12.70 10.52 -2.60
N ALA A 82 -13.58 9.58 -2.95
CA ALA A 82 -15.02 9.72 -2.74
C ALA A 82 -15.38 9.95 -1.26
N VAL A 83 -14.80 9.17 -0.33
CA VAL A 83 -15.01 9.35 1.11
C VAL A 83 -14.53 10.73 1.57
N THR A 84 -13.40 11.20 1.05
CA THR A 84 -12.85 12.52 1.37
C THR A 84 -13.74 13.65 0.85
N THR A 85 -14.20 13.56 -0.39
CA THR A 85 -15.13 14.53 -1.00
C THR A 85 -16.45 14.58 -0.26
N ILE A 86 -17.04 13.43 0.10
CA ILE A 86 -18.27 13.37 0.89
C ILE A 86 -18.06 13.99 2.28
N THR A 87 -16.93 13.72 2.93
CA THR A 87 -16.62 14.30 4.24
C THR A 87 -16.53 15.83 4.16
N ARG A 88 -15.86 16.36 3.14
CA ARG A 88 -15.71 17.82 2.90
C ARG A 88 -16.97 18.51 2.38
N SER A 89 -17.95 17.78 1.83
CA SER A 89 -19.22 18.36 1.39
C SER A 89 -20.23 18.50 2.54
N ILE A 90 -20.08 17.69 3.59
CA ILE A 90 -20.96 17.70 4.77
C ILE A 90 -20.42 18.61 5.88
N LEU A 91 -19.10 18.76 6.00
CA LEU A 91 -18.43 19.54 7.04
C LEU A 91 -17.98 20.91 6.54
N SER A 92 -17.95 21.91 7.42
CA SER A 92 -17.30 23.20 7.12
C SER A 92 -15.78 23.08 7.11
N GLU A 93 -15.08 24.01 6.46
CA GLU A 93 -13.61 24.01 6.40
C GLU A 93 -12.95 23.98 7.80
N ASP A 94 -13.50 24.73 8.75
CA ASP A 94 -13.02 24.73 10.14
C ASP A 94 -13.15 23.35 10.79
N GLN A 95 -14.28 22.67 10.58
CA GLN A 95 -14.51 21.33 11.11
C GLN A 95 -13.62 20.28 10.45
N VAL A 96 -13.36 20.41 9.13
CA VAL A 96 -12.45 19.53 8.40
C VAL A 96 -11.03 19.64 8.96
N ASN A 97 -10.56 20.86 9.23
CA ASN A 97 -9.24 21.11 9.80
C ASN A 97 -9.12 20.66 11.26
N GLU A 98 -10.18 20.80 12.05
CA GLU A 98 -10.17 20.41 13.45
C GLU A 98 -10.19 18.88 13.63
N TRP A 99 -11.11 18.18 12.96
CA TRP A 99 -11.28 16.73 13.14
C TRP A 99 -11.72 15.96 11.89
N GLY A 100 -12.34 16.61 10.91
CA GLY A 100 -12.91 15.92 9.74
C GLY A 100 -11.88 15.17 8.90
N TRP A 101 -10.61 15.61 8.90
CA TRP A 101 -9.50 14.89 8.27
C TRP A 101 -9.30 13.47 8.83
N ARG A 102 -9.80 13.15 10.03
CA ARG A 102 -9.71 11.81 10.64
C ARG A 102 -10.68 10.81 10.02
N VAL A 103 -11.79 11.26 9.44
CA VAL A 103 -12.88 10.39 8.94
C VAL A 103 -12.40 9.40 7.87
N PRO A 104 -11.64 9.80 6.84
CA PRO A 104 -11.13 8.85 5.84
C PRO A 104 -10.20 7.79 6.45
N PHE A 105 -9.41 8.15 7.48
CA PHE A 105 -8.56 7.20 8.20
C PHE A 105 -9.40 6.24 9.03
N LEU A 106 -10.41 6.73 9.76
CA LEU A 106 -11.29 5.89 10.57
C LEU A 106 -12.20 4.99 9.71
N PHE A 107 -12.47 5.37 8.45
CA PHE A 107 -13.16 4.49 7.50
C PHE A 107 -12.41 3.17 7.28
N SER A 108 -11.08 3.16 7.47
CA SER A 108 -10.29 1.92 7.45
C SER A 108 -10.69 0.93 8.55
N LEU A 109 -11.34 1.36 9.63
CA LEU A 109 -11.87 0.48 10.69
C LEU A 109 -12.99 -0.43 10.16
N ILE A 110 -13.76 0.03 9.17
CA ILE A 110 -14.83 -0.75 8.54
C ILE A 110 -14.26 -1.66 7.44
N LEU A 111 -13.31 -1.14 6.66
CA LEU A 111 -12.66 -1.88 5.58
C LEU A 111 -11.74 -2.99 6.09
N ALA A 112 -11.06 -2.79 7.21
CA ALA A 112 -10.07 -3.73 7.74
C ALA A 112 -10.65 -5.12 8.06
N PRO A 113 -11.79 -5.26 8.76
CA PRO A 113 -12.43 -6.56 8.98
C PRO A 113 -12.86 -7.24 7.69
N ALA A 114 -13.43 -6.48 6.74
CA ALA A 114 -13.86 -7.03 5.45
C ALA A 114 -12.65 -7.55 4.65
N LEU A 115 -11.56 -6.78 4.61
CA LEU A 115 -10.32 -7.17 3.95
C LEU A 115 -9.69 -8.40 4.63
N TYR A 116 -9.67 -8.42 5.96
CA TYR A 116 -9.21 -9.58 6.73
C TYR A 116 -10.02 -10.83 6.38
N TYR A 117 -11.35 -10.72 6.37
CA TYR A 117 -12.25 -11.83 6.04
C TYR A 117 -11.99 -12.36 4.62
N ILE A 118 -11.88 -11.50 3.61
CA ILE A 118 -11.64 -11.92 2.23
C ILE A 118 -10.31 -12.69 2.12
N VAL A 119 -9.24 -12.13 2.70
CA VAL A 119 -7.91 -12.73 2.58
C VAL A 119 -7.78 -14.00 3.41
N SER A 120 -8.40 -14.07 4.60
CA SER A 120 -8.38 -15.29 5.41
C SER A 120 -9.09 -16.47 4.75
N HIS A 121 -10.03 -16.20 3.84
CA HIS A 121 -10.77 -17.24 3.10
C HIS A 121 -10.15 -17.59 1.74
N THR A 122 -9.03 -16.95 1.36
CA THR A 122 -8.34 -17.24 0.09
C THR A 122 -7.51 -18.52 0.20
N GLU A 123 -7.44 -19.31 -0.88
CA GLU A 123 -6.66 -20.58 -0.96
C GLU A 123 -5.20 -20.40 -0.55
N GLU A 124 -4.62 -19.23 -0.81
CA GLU A 124 -3.27 -18.87 -0.38
C GLU A 124 -3.10 -18.91 1.13
N SER A 125 -4.06 -18.42 1.92
CA SER A 125 -3.97 -18.47 3.39
C SER A 125 -3.96 -19.90 3.92
N LYS A 126 -4.58 -20.84 3.20
CA LYS A 126 -4.60 -22.27 3.55
C LYS A 126 -3.28 -22.94 3.19
N LEU A 127 -2.77 -22.70 1.98
CA LEU A 127 -1.47 -23.22 1.51
C LEU A 127 -0.30 -22.70 2.36
N TRP A 128 -0.35 -21.44 2.83
CA TRP A 128 0.65 -20.89 3.74
C TRP A 128 0.60 -21.55 5.13
N SER A 129 -0.60 -21.90 5.63
CA SER A 129 -0.76 -22.65 6.89
C SER A 129 -0.19 -24.07 6.78
N GLU A 130 -0.46 -24.75 5.68
CA GLU A 130 0.05 -26.10 5.40
C GLU A 130 1.58 -26.09 5.22
N ARG A 131 2.13 -25.09 4.53
CA ARG A 131 3.59 -24.92 4.39
C ARG A 131 4.29 -24.50 5.68
N SER A 132 3.66 -23.73 6.57
CA SER A 132 4.25 -23.44 7.88
C SER A 132 4.33 -24.71 8.74
N GLU A 133 3.30 -25.56 8.68
CA GLU A 133 3.25 -26.83 9.40
C GLU A 133 4.28 -27.83 8.82
N GLN A 134 4.45 -27.85 7.50
CA GLN A 134 5.53 -28.59 6.85
C GLN A 134 6.92 -28.02 7.14
N LYS A 135 7.10 -26.70 7.24
CA LYS A 135 8.39 -26.09 7.59
C LYS A 135 8.81 -26.37 9.02
N ASP A 136 7.86 -26.40 9.97
CA ASP A 136 8.13 -26.84 11.33
C ASP A 136 8.56 -28.32 11.35
N THR A 137 7.98 -29.15 10.48
CA THR A 137 8.37 -30.55 10.29
C THR A 137 9.72 -30.71 9.56
N GLU A 138 9.99 -29.91 8.53
CA GLU A 138 11.27 -29.89 7.80
C GLU A 138 12.42 -29.33 8.65
N GLN A 139 12.15 -28.35 9.53
CA GLN A 139 13.14 -27.85 10.50
C GLN A 139 13.53 -28.92 11.52
N MET A 140 12.61 -29.79 11.94
CA MET A 140 12.92 -30.97 12.76
C MET A 140 13.76 -32.01 12.01
N ILE A 141 13.65 -32.11 10.67
CA ILE A 141 14.46 -33.02 9.83
C ILE A 141 15.83 -32.40 9.50
N ARG A 142 15.92 -31.07 9.38
CA ARG A 142 17.15 -30.33 9.03
C ARG A 142 18.22 -30.32 10.13
N GLU A 143 17.90 -30.72 11.36
CA GLU A 143 18.90 -30.98 12.41
C GLU A 143 19.81 -32.19 12.11
N GLN A 144 19.51 -33.02 11.10
CA GLN A 144 20.24 -34.26 10.83
C GLN A 144 21.18 -34.27 9.61
N ASP A 145 21.17 -33.26 8.73
CA ASP A 145 22.11 -33.19 7.59
C ASP A 145 22.50 -31.74 7.22
N PRO A 146 23.80 -31.35 7.25
CA PRO A 146 24.22 -29.95 7.16
C PRO A 146 24.49 -29.45 5.73
N VAL A 147 24.10 -30.17 4.67
CA VAL A 147 24.51 -29.84 3.29
C VAL A 147 23.33 -29.43 2.42
N VAL A 148 22.86 -28.19 2.61
CA VAL A 148 22.14 -27.44 1.55
C VAL A 148 22.76 -26.05 1.49
N HIS A 149 23.49 -25.78 0.40
CA HIS A 149 24.03 -24.44 0.12
C HIS A 149 22.88 -23.50 -0.25
N ASP A 150 22.16 -22.99 0.75
CA ASP A 150 21.20 -21.89 0.59
C ASP A 150 21.97 -20.57 0.49
N THR A 151 22.51 -20.25 -0.68
CA THR A 151 22.79 -18.83 -0.94
C THR A 151 21.46 -18.11 -1.02
N PRO A 152 21.19 -17.07 -0.21
CA PRO A 152 19.93 -16.33 -0.29
C PRO A 152 19.75 -15.84 -1.72
N ALA A 153 18.57 -16.03 -2.31
CA ALA A 153 18.28 -15.64 -3.69
C ALA A 153 18.65 -14.16 -3.97
N VAL A 154 18.57 -13.31 -2.95
CA VAL A 154 18.96 -11.89 -2.98
C VAL A 154 20.46 -11.71 -3.27
N VAL A 155 21.31 -12.57 -2.71
CA VAL A 155 22.77 -12.51 -2.86
C VAL A 155 23.19 -13.01 -4.25
N ASP A 156 22.54 -14.06 -4.77
CA ASP A 156 22.78 -14.56 -6.13
C ASP A 156 22.24 -13.60 -7.21
N LEU A 157 21.16 -12.89 -6.91
CA LEU A 157 20.63 -11.86 -7.80
C LEU A 157 21.60 -10.67 -7.92
N LEU A 158 22.28 -10.31 -6.83
CA LEU A 158 23.25 -9.22 -6.76
C LEU A 158 24.65 -9.58 -7.28
N SER A 159 25.03 -10.87 -7.27
CA SER A 159 26.34 -11.35 -7.71
C SER A 159 26.53 -11.28 -9.23
N SER A 160 25.44 -11.41 -10.01
CA SER A 160 25.51 -11.37 -11.47
C SER A 160 25.46 -9.93 -12.00
N PRO A 161 26.47 -9.49 -12.80
CA PRO A 161 26.53 -8.12 -13.32
C PRO A 161 25.38 -7.80 -14.30
N PHE A 162 24.87 -8.82 -15.02
CA PHE A 162 23.74 -8.65 -15.94
C PHE A 162 22.41 -8.46 -15.19
N ARG A 163 22.13 -9.31 -14.19
CA ARG A 163 20.93 -9.23 -13.35
C ARG A 163 20.89 -7.93 -12.55
N ARG A 164 22.04 -7.53 -11.99
CA ARG A 164 22.18 -6.25 -11.29
C ARG A 164 21.88 -5.04 -12.19
N ARG A 165 22.33 -5.04 -13.45
CA ARG A 165 22.02 -3.95 -14.40
C ARG A 165 20.53 -3.89 -14.73
N GLN A 166 19.88 -5.04 -14.93
CA GLN A 166 18.44 -5.10 -15.16
C GLN A 166 17.64 -4.60 -13.96
N LEU A 167 18.01 -4.99 -12.73
CA LEU A 167 17.37 -4.49 -11.52
C LEU A 167 17.50 -2.98 -11.36
N VAL A 168 18.70 -2.43 -11.53
CA VAL A 168 18.90 -0.98 -11.45
C VAL A 168 18.08 -0.26 -12.52
N GLY A 169 17.98 -0.81 -13.73
CA GLY A 169 17.11 -0.30 -14.78
C GLY A 169 15.62 -0.33 -14.41
N MET A 170 15.13 -1.46 -13.87
CA MET A 170 13.74 -1.61 -13.44
C MET A 170 13.40 -0.67 -12.28
N ILE A 171 14.27 -0.60 -11.26
CA ILE A 171 14.11 0.34 -10.14
C ILE A 171 14.08 1.77 -10.66
N GLY A 172 14.99 2.13 -11.58
CA GLY A 172 15.04 3.49 -12.15
C GLY A 172 13.77 3.85 -12.92
N VAL A 173 13.30 2.97 -13.81
CA VAL A 173 12.07 3.19 -14.59
C VAL A 173 10.85 3.26 -13.68
N LEU A 174 10.69 2.32 -12.75
CA LEU A 174 9.57 2.32 -11.80
C LEU A 174 9.58 3.59 -10.93
N SER A 175 10.74 3.97 -10.40
CA SER A 175 10.88 5.18 -9.59
C SER A 175 10.53 6.43 -10.38
N ALA A 176 10.96 6.52 -11.65
CA ALA A 176 10.65 7.67 -12.51
C ALA A 176 9.15 7.76 -12.82
N VAL A 177 8.51 6.64 -13.15
CA VAL A 177 7.07 6.57 -13.43
C VAL A 177 6.27 6.93 -12.17
N SER A 178 6.58 6.30 -11.03
CA SER A 178 5.90 6.58 -9.76
C SER A 178 6.10 8.03 -9.32
N SER A 179 7.32 8.57 -9.41
CA SER A 179 7.60 9.96 -9.04
C SER A 179 6.84 10.95 -9.91
N SER A 180 6.76 10.70 -11.21
CA SER A 180 6.01 11.55 -12.15
C SER A 180 4.52 11.54 -11.83
N PHE A 181 3.95 10.35 -11.58
CA PHE A 181 2.56 10.20 -11.17
C PHE A 181 2.26 10.97 -9.87
N TYR A 182 3.04 10.72 -8.81
CA TYR A 182 2.81 11.38 -7.51
C TYR A 182 3.04 12.89 -7.56
N THR A 183 4.01 13.36 -8.34
CA THR A 183 4.24 14.79 -8.52
C THR A 183 3.02 15.45 -9.14
N LEU A 184 2.50 14.91 -10.25
CA LEU A 184 1.31 15.44 -10.90
C LEU A 184 0.08 15.33 -9.99
N PHE A 185 -0.15 14.18 -9.37
CA PHE A 185 -1.31 13.94 -8.52
C PHE A 185 -1.34 14.88 -7.29
N LEU A 186 -0.20 15.07 -6.60
CA LEU A 186 -0.15 15.94 -5.42
C LEU A 186 -0.11 17.43 -5.78
N TRP A 187 0.59 17.81 -6.85
CA TRP A 187 0.77 19.23 -7.19
C TRP A 187 -0.34 19.82 -8.03
N THR A 188 -1.10 19.03 -8.79
CA THR A 188 -2.18 19.58 -9.64
C THR A 188 -3.23 20.34 -8.83
N PRO A 189 -3.77 19.81 -7.71
CA PRO A 189 -4.73 20.54 -6.88
C PRO A 189 -4.12 21.82 -6.30
N VAL A 190 -2.92 21.71 -5.72
CA VAL A 190 -2.20 22.84 -5.09
C VAL A 190 -1.89 23.94 -6.11
N TYR A 191 -1.48 23.57 -7.32
CA TYR A 191 -1.16 24.51 -8.39
C TYR A 191 -2.41 25.25 -8.88
N LEU A 192 -3.54 24.55 -9.04
CA LEU A 192 -4.77 25.15 -9.53
C LEU A 192 -5.43 26.04 -8.48
N SER A 193 -5.39 25.67 -7.20
CA SER A 193 -5.96 26.46 -6.10
C SER A 193 -5.06 27.63 -5.67
N ASN A 194 -3.78 27.40 -5.37
CA ASN A 194 -2.91 28.41 -4.76
C ASN A 194 -2.18 29.31 -5.79
N LEU A 195 -1.76 28.76 -6.93
CA LEU A 195 -0.94 29.51 -7.90
C LEU A 195 -1.77 30.24 -8.94
N ARG A 196 -2.91 29.68 -9.34
CA ARG A 196 -3.78 30.28 -10.37
C ARG A 196 -5.10 30.81 -9.84
N GLY A 197 -5.57 30.41 -8.66
CA GLY A 197 -6.84 30.86 -8.08
C GLY A 197 -8.05 30.58 -8.96
N ILE A 198 -7.94 29.62 -9.90
CA ILE A 198 -9.00 29.30 -10.87
C ILE A 198 -10.10 28.47 -10.21
N MET A 199 -9.78 27.83 -9.08
CA MET A 199 -10.54 26.73 -8.54
C MET A 199 -10.52 26.77 -7.01
N SER A 200 -11.69 26.60 -6.38
CA SER A 200 -11.82 26.44 -4.93
C SER A 200 -11.16 25.13 -4.46
N GLU A 201 -10.80 25.00 -3.18
CA GLU A 201 -10.22 23.75 -2.66
C GLU A 201 -11.13 22.54 -2.89
N GLN A 202 -12.46 22.72 -2.83
CA GLN A 202 -13.43 21.66 -3.12
C GLN A 202 -13.38 21.20 -4.58
N GLU A 203 -13.27 22.12 -5.53
CA GLU A 203 -13.18 21.79 -6.95
C GLU A 203 -11.82 21.16 -7.30
N ALA A 204 -10.74 21.56 -6.60
CA ALA A 204 -9.42 20.96 -6.75
C ALA A 204 -9.39 19.50 -6.28
N ASP A 205 -10.13 19.17 -5.21
CA ASP A 205 -10.32 17.79 -4.77
C ASP A 205 -11.18 16.96 -5.74
N LEU A 206 -12.17 17.57 -6.40
CA LEU A 206 -12.94 16.89 -7.45
C LEU A 206 -12.06 16.49 -8.64
N LEU A 207 -11.02 17.26 -8.97
CA LEU A 207 -10.07 16.85 -10.01
C LEU A 207 -9.31 15.57 -9.65
N ASN A 208 -8.94 15.37 -8.39
CA ASN A 208 -8.31 14.11 -7.95
C ASN A 208 -9.24 12.89 -8.10
N PHE A 209 -10.55 13.10 -8.17
CA PHE A 209 -11.51 12.03 -8.45
C PHE A 209 -11.60 11.69 -9.96
N PHE A 210 -11.33 12.66 -10.84
CA PHE A 210 -11.40 12.50 -12.29
C PHE A 210 -10.07 12.14 -12.98
N VAL A 211 -8.94 12.30 -12.29
CA VAL A 211 -7.58 11.96 -12.73
C VAL A 211 -7.21 10.54 -12.30
#